data_AF-A0A9X3J0J0-F1
#
_entry.id   AF-A0A9X3J0J0-F1
#
_cell.length_a   1.000
_cell.length_b   1.000
_cell.length_c   1.000
_cell.angle_alpha   90.00
_cell.angle_beta   90.00
_cell.angle_gamma   90.00
#
_symmetry.space_group_name_H-M   'P 1'
#
loop_
_entity.id
_entity.type
_entity.pdbx_description
1 polymer ?
#
loop_
_entity_poly.entity_id
_entity_poly.type
_entity_poly.pdbx_seq_one_letter_code
_entity_poly.pdbx_strand_id
1 'polypeptide(L)' 'MQKEADRETLAELIDANRGHGRNVWLITTGGHGARAKSSLPADLRSRTEVAYENAHYTLLKVPVP' A
#
# COMPACT_ATOMS: atom_id res chain seq x y z
N MET A 1 -5.06 17.61 13.57
CA MET A 1 -4.53 16.34 14.14
C MET A 1 -5.06 15.22 13.27
N GLN A 2 -4.28 14.76 12.29
CA GLN A 2 -4.77 13.77 11.33
C GLN A 2 -3.62 12.82 11.01
N LYS A 3 -3.93 11.51 10.96
CA LYS A 3 -3.26 10.48 10.17
C LYS A 3 -2.07 9.68 10.74
N GLU A 4 -1.99 9.43 12.04
CA GLU A 4 -1.10 8.36 12.56
C GLU A 4 -1.80 6.99 12.65
N ALA A 5 -3.07 6.97 13.08
CA ALA A 5 -3.85 5.73 13.26
C ALA A 5 -3.92 4.84 11.99
N ASP A 6 -3.95 5.43 10.79
CA ASP A 6 -4.05 4.67 9.55
C ASP A 6 -2.77 3.88 9.21
N ARG A 7 -1.59 4.30 9.72
CA ARG A 7 -0.31 3.65 9.37
C ARG A 7 -0.09 2.38 10.17
N GLU A 8 -0.43 2.41 11.46
CA GLU A 8 -0.35 1.24 12.34
C GLU A 8 -1.32 0.16 11.88
N THR A 9 -2.57 0.51 11.60
CA THR A 9 -3.55 -0.46 11.08
C THR A 9 -3.15 -1.07 9.74
N LEU A 10 -2.54 -0.28 8.83
CA LEU A 10 -2.01 -0.82 7.57
C LEU A 10 -0.84 -1.79 7.82
N ALA A 11 0.05 -1.48 8.76
CA ALA A 11 1.15 -2.36 9.12
C ALA A 11 0.64 -3.68 9.72
N GLU A 12 -0.30 -3.61 10.67
CA GLU A 12 -0.95 -4.79 11.28
C GLU A 12 -1.63 -5.68 10.23
N LEU A 13 -2.36 -5.07 9.28
CA LEU A 13 -3.00 -5.80 8.17
C LEU A 13 -1.96 -6.54 7.32
N ILE A 14 -0.85 -5.88 7.00
CA ILE A 14 0.23 -6.47 6.21
C ILE A 14 0.86 -7.63 6.98
N ASP A 15 1.21 -7.43 8.24
CA ASP A 15 1.87 -8.43 9.07
C ASP A 15 0.98 -9.67 9.29
N ALA A 16 -0.33 -9.47 9.45
CA ALA A 16 -1.31 -10.56 9.52
C ALA A 16 -1.44 -11.38 8.22
N ASN A 17 -0.89 -10.89 7.09
CA ASN A 17 -0.94 -11.58 5.80
C ASN A 17 0.45 -12.07 5.31
N ARG A 18 1.52 -11.87 6.09
CA ARG A 18 2.85 -12.41 5.78
C ARG A 18 2.87 -13.94 5.84
N GLY A 19 3.67 -14.57 4.98
CA GLY A 19 3.80 -16.02 4.87
C GLY A 19 2.62 -16.72 4.17
N HIS A 20 1.60 -15.96 3.73
CA HIS A 20 0.42 -16.51 3.07
C HIS A 20 0.42 -16.31 1.55
N GLY A 21 1.48 -15.72 0.98
CA GLY A 21 1.59 -15.49 -0.47
C GLY A 21 0.51 -14.55 -1.05
N ARG A 22 0.02 -13.62 -0.23
CA ARG A 22 -1.10 -12.73 -0.58
C ARG A 22 -0.62 -11.38 -1.13
N ASN A 23 -1.54 -10.69 -1.80
CA ASN A 23 -1.33 -9.30 -2.20
C ASN A 23 -2.27 -8.41 -1.39
N VAL A 24 -1.74 -7.30 -0.89
CA VAL A 24 -2.56 -6.17 -0.39
C VAL A 24 -2.77 -5.20 -1.55
N TRP A 25 -4.01 -4.78 -1.74
CA TRP A 25 -4.39 -3.84 -2.81
C TRP A 25 -4.74 -2.50 -2.20
N LEU A 26 -4.10 -1.43 -2.68
CA LEU A 26 -4.35 -0.07 -2.23
C LEU A 26 -4.94 0.75 -3.38
N ILE A 27 -6.13 1.31 -3.17
CA ILE A 27 -6.70 2.31 -4.07
C ILE A 27 -6.55 3.70 -3.48
N THR A 28 -6.08 4.64 -4.28
CA THR A 28 -5.93 6.03 -3.88
C THR A 28 -6.14 6.96 -5.07
N THR A 29 -6.11 8.27 -4.85
CA THR A 29 -6.19 9.24 -5.96
C THR A 29 -4.85 9.40 -6.68
N GLY A 30 -4.86 9.82 -7.95
CA GLY A 30 -3.65 9.94 -8.78
C GLY A 30 -2.49 10.69 -8.09
N GLY A 31 -2.76 11.85 -7.50
CA GLY A 31 -1.77 12.65 -6.77
C GLY A 31 -1.25 12.02 -5.47
N HIS A 32 -1.87 10.94 -4.99
CA HIS A 32 -1.51 10.24 -3.77
C HIS A 32 -0.85 8.88 -4.01
N GLY A 33 -0.83 8.34 -5.23
CA GLY A 33 -0.21 7.05 -5.54
C GLY A 33 1.26 6.94 -5.09
N ALA A 34 2.06 7.94 -5.42
CA ALA A 34 3.46 7.99 -5.00
C ALA A 34 3.64 8.10 -3.47
N ARG A 35 2.74 8.85 -2.79
CA ARG A 35 2.77 9.02 -1.33
C ARG A 35 2.29 7.77 -0.60
N ALA A 36 1.36 7.00 -1.17
CA ALA A 36 0.89 5.77 -0.56
C ALA A 36 2.02 4.75 -0.34
N LYS A 37 3.02 4.71 -1.24
CA LYS A 37 4.20 3.86 -1.07
C LYS A 37 5.03 4.19 0.19
N SER A 38 5.06 5.43 0.66
CA SER A 38 5.82 5.78 1.87
C SER A 38 5.14 5.32 3.16
N SER A 39 3.83 5.09 3.11
CA SER A 39 3.06 4.51 4.22
C SER A 39 3.34 3.03 4.44
N LEU A 40 3.85 2.31 3.43
CA LEU A 40 4.16 0.89 3.51
C LEU A 40 5.43 0.60 4.33
N PRO A 41 5.52 -0.62 4.93
CA PRO A 41 6.77 -1.18 5.45
C PRO A 41 7.90 -1.12 4.43
N ALA A 42 9.12 -0.85 4.89
CA ALA A 42 10.26 -0.53 4.03
C ALA A 42 10.59 -1.64 3.01
N ASP A 43 10.45 -2.90 3.42
CA ASP A 43 10.70 -4.09 2.59
C ASP A 43 9.71 -4.26 1.43
N LEU A 44 8.52 -3.66 1.53
CA LEU A 44 7.46 -3.77 0.53
C LEU A 44 7.44 -2.61 -0.46
N ARG A 45 8.09 -1.48 -0.14
CA ARG A 45 8.06 -0.27 -0.98
C ARG A 45 8.62 -0.53 -2.39
N SER A 46 9.73 -1.25 -2.48
CA SER A 46 10.37 -1.62 -3.75
C SER A 46 9.62 -2.70 -4.51
N ARG A 47 8.79 -3.49 -3.83
CA ARG A 47 7.96 -4.56 -4.41
C ARG A 47 6.60 -4.05 -4.90
N THR A 48 6.24 -2.81 -4.60
CA THR A 48 4.92 -2.26 -4.89
C THR A 48 4.83 -1.77 -6.33
N GLU A 49 3.82 -2.26 -7.04
CA GLU A 49 3.61 -2.04 -8.47
C GLU A 49 2.34 -1.19 -8.68
N VAL A 50 2.34 -0.33 -9.72
CA VAL A 50 1.10 0.30 -10.19
C VAL A 50 0.40 -0.70 -11.09
N ALA A 51 -0.74 -1.20 -10.65
CA ALA A 51 -1.54 -2.15 -11.41
C ALA A 51 -2.53 -1.46 -12.35
N TYR A 52 -2.97 -0.25 -11.98
CA TYR A 52 -3.83 0.60 -12.80
C TYR A 52 -3.67 2.05 -12.40
N GLU A 53 -3.74 2.96 -13.38
CA GLU A 53 -3.72 4.39 -13.15
C GLU A 53 -4.56 5.14 -14.19
N ASN A 54 -5.33 6.12 -13.73
CA ASN A 54 -6.04 7.07 -14.58
C ASN A 54 -5.95 8.49 -13.96
N ALA A 55 -6.65 9.45 -14.56
CA ALA A 55 -6.65 10.85 -14.11
C ALA A 55 -7.13 11.04 -12.66
N HIS A 56 -7.92 10.12 -12.12
CA HIS A 56 -8.54 10.22 -10.81
C HIS A 56 -7.92 9.26 -9.79
N TYR A 57 -7.55 8.05 -10.19
CA TYR A 57 -7.21 6.95 -9.29
C TYR A 57 -5.94 6.21 -9.69
N THR A 58 -5.24 5.72 -8.67
CA THR A 58 -4.13 4.79 -8.78
C THR A 58 -4.45 3.56 -7.94
N LEU A 59 -4.30 2.37 -8.53
CA LEU A 59 -4.37 1.08 -7.85
C LEU A 59 -2.95 0.51 -7.73
N LEU A 60 -2.53 0.25 -6.51
CA LEU A 60 -1.25 -0.36 -6.20
C LEU A 60 -1.44 -1.82 -5.78
N LYS A 61 -0.60 -2.68 -6.33
CA LYS A 61 -0.42 -4.06 -5.87
C LYS A 61 0.79 -4.11 -4.94
N VAL A 62 0.60 -4.59 -3.72
CA VAL A 62 1.65 -4.77 -2.72
C VAL A 62 1.81 -6.28 -2.47
N PRO A 63 2.81 -6.93 -3.08
CA PRO A 63 3.09 -8.34 -2.80
C PRO A 63 3.60 -8.50 -1.37
N VAL A 64 2.87 -9.25 -0.55
CA VAL A 64 3.26 -9.57 0.83
C VAL A 64 3.88 -10.97 0.84
N PRO A 65 5.19 -11.10 1.17
CA PRO A 65 5.89 -12.39 1.18
C PRO A 65 5.34 -13.30 2.27
#